data_AF-A0A815WWN8-F1
#
_entry.id   AF-A0A815WWN8-F1
#
_cell.length_a   1.000
_cell.length_b   1.000
_cell.length_c   1.000
_cell.angle_alpha   90.00
_cell.angle_beta   90.00
_cell.angle_gamma   90.00
#
_symmetry.space_group_name_H-M   'P 1'
#
loop_
_entity.id
_entity.type
_entity.pdbx_description
1 polymer ?
#
loop_
_entity_poly.entity_id
_entity_poly.type
_entity_poly.pdbx_seq_one_letter_code
_entity_poly.pdbx_strand_id
1 'polypeptide(L)'
;MGLNCRMTHMITQYRHHVSFYKASILTSDYLCRNILPQIGSHVRSLVIDRNYSCLQDELFIEHFGKTMSMIFPKLERISLTYYEHDRLLTFLNALHDLNHLIEIRLYDLFDIQIWHQATLFRSLCQANNHRLTTIL
;
A
#
# COMPACT_ATOMS: atom_id res chain seq x y z
N MET A 1 12.74 23.80 25.70
CA MET A 1 12.11 22.93 24.67
C MET A 1 12.98 21.69 24.49
N GLY A 2 12.56 20.57 25.09
CA GLY A 2 13.43 19.43 25.38
C GLY A 2 13.44 18.30 24.34
N LEU A 3 14.41 17.41 24.49
CA LEU A 3 14.64 16.20 23.70
C LEU A 3 13.37 15.38 23.46
N ASN A 4 12.49 15.30 24.47
CA ASN A 4 11.23 14.55 24.41
C ASN A 4 10.26 15.08 23.35
N CYS A 5 10.12 16.40 23.16
CA CYS A 5 9.25 16.94 22.11
C CYS A 5 9.80 16.63 20.71
N ARG A 6 11.12 16.68 20.54
CA ARG A 6 11.79 16.33 19.28
C ARG A 6 11.65 14.84 18.97
N MET A 7 11.81 13.98 19.97
CA MET A 7 11.66 12.53 19.84
C MET A 7 10.20 12.15 19.54
N THR A 8 9.23 12.74 20.24
CA THR A 8 7.80 12.56 19.94
C THR A 8 7.47 13.05 18.53
N HIS A 9 7.97 14.22 18.11
CA HIS A 9 7.74 14.72 16.76
C HIS A 9 8.34 13.78 15.70
N MET A 10 9.57 13.32 15.91
CA MET A 10 10.24 12.38 15.02
C MET A 10 9.47 11.05 14.93
N ILE A 11 9.09 10.47 16.06
CA ILE A 11 8.30 9.24 16.12
C ILE A 11 6.96 9.43 15.41
N THR A 12 6.26 10.56 15.61
CA THR A 12 4.97 10.84 14.95
C THR A 12 5.13 10.93 13.43
N GLN A 13 6.17 11.60 12.95
CA GLN A 13 6.44 11.71 11.51
C GLN A 13 6.85 10.37 10.89
N TYR A 14 7.60 9.53 11.60
CA TYR A 14 8.00 8.21 11.10
C TYR A 14 6.81 7.26 10.88
N ARG A 15 5.72 7.38 11.67
CA ARG A 15 4.52 6.52 11.47
C ARG A 15 3.74 6.89 10.21
N HIS A 16 4.00 8.05 9.62
CA HIS A 16 3.35 8.46 8.38
C HIS A 16 3.83 7.63 7.19
N HIS A 17 5.02 7.01 7.28
CA HIS A 17 5.56 6.20 6.22
C HIS A 17 5.86 4.78 6.71
N VAL A 18 5.14 3.81 6.17
CA VAL A 18 5.37 2.38 6.43
C VAL A 18 5.91 1.73 5.16
N SER A 19 6.94 0.90 5.31
CA SER A 19 7.48 0.07 4.24
C SER A 19 7.52 -1.37 4.70
N PHE A 20 6.95 -2.25 3.87
CA PHE A 20 7.13 -3.68 3.98
C PHE A 20 8.39 -4.06 3.22
N TYR A 21 9.49 -4.26 3.95
CA TYR A 21 10.78 -4.67 3.36
C TYR A 21 11.31 -5.91 4.07
N LYS A 22 11.57 -6.98 3.30
CA LYS A 22 12.28 -8.21 3.77
C LYS A 22 11.73 -8.88 5.04
N ALA A 23 10.45 -8.69 5.38
CA ALA A 23 9.82 -9.41 6.48
C ALA A 23 9.56 -10.89 6.09
N SER A 24 9.76 -11.81 7.03
CA SER A 24 9.29 -13.19 6.86
C SER A 24 7.75 -13.21 6.82
N ILE A 25 7.14 -14.25 6.22
CA ILE A 25 5.67 -14.44 6.19
C ILE A 25 5.07 -14.30 7.60
N LEU A 26 5.67 -14.97 8.59
CA LEU A 26 5.20 -14.93 9.99
C LEU A 26 5.31 -13.50 10.57
N THR A 27 6.38 -12.79 10.24
CA THR A 27 6.56 -11.41 10.67
C THR A 27 5.53 -10.49 10.01
N SER A 28 5.29 -10.65 8.70
CA SER A 28 4.30 -9.87 7.97
C SER A 28 2.88 -10.13 8.48
N ASP A 29 2.51 -11.38 8.72
CA ASP A 29 1.22 -11.74 9.31
C ASP A 29 1.06 -11.13 10.71
N TYR A 30 2.08 -11.23 11.56
CA TYR A 30 2.07 -10.59 12.88
C TYR A 30 1.91 -9.07 12.77
N LEU A 31 2.65 -8.41 11.88
CA LEU A 31 2.55 -6.96 11.66
C LEU A 31 1.15 -6.56 11.19
N CYS A 32 0.56 -7.32 10.26
CA CYS A 32 -0.78 -7.05 9.74
C CYS A 32 -1.85 -7.25 10.83
N ARG A 33 -1.75 -8.30 11.65
CA ARG A 33 -2.74 -8.56 12.71
C ARG A 33 -2.62 -7.63 13.90
N ASN A 34 -1.40 -7.30 14.31
CA ASN A 34 -1.15 -6.69 15.61
C ASN A 34 -0.71 -5.24 15.53
N ILE A 35 0.13 -4.86 14.56
CA ILE A 35 0.78 -3.54 14.58
C ILE A 35 0.05 -2.54 13.69
N LEU A 36 -0.17 -2.88 12.41
CA LEU A 36 -0.79 -1.97 11.45
C LEU A 36 -2.17 -1.45 11.87
N PRO A 37 -3.09 -2.24 12.44
CA PRO A 37 -4.38 -1.72 12.88
C PRO A 37 -4.26 -0.62 13.94
N GLN A 38 -3.20 -0.65 14.74
CA GLN A 38 -2.96 0.34 15.80
C GLN A 38 -2.38 1.66 15.28
N ILE A 39 -1.59 1.59 14.21
CA ILE A 39 -0.88 2.77 13.66
C ILE A 39 -1.48 3.28 12.35
N GLY A 40 -2.33 2.49 11.69
CA GLY A 40 -2.81 2.71 10.33
C GLY A 40 -3.47 4.07 10.09
N SER A 41 -4.18 4.59 11.10
CA SER A 41 -4.83 5.91 11.07
C SER A 41 -3.88 7.10 10.91
N HIS A 42 -2.58 6.87 11.11
CA HIS A 42 -1.51 7.84 10.94
C HIS A 42 -0.73 7.62 9.64
N VAL A 43 -0.85 6.46 9.01
CA VAL A 43 -0.09 6.13 7.80
C VAL A 43 -0.62 6.95 6.63
N ARG A 44 0.29 7.63 5.94
CA ARG A 44 0.04 8.44 4.74
C ARG A 44 0.73 7.89 3.51
N SER A 45 1.83 7.17 3.68
CA SER A 45 2.61 6.58 2.59
C SER A 45 2.88 5.12 2.92
N LEU A 46 2.45 4.24 2.02
CA LEU A 46 2.67 2.80 2.12
C LEU A 46 3.55 2.33 0.98
N VAL A 47 4.69 1.70 1.30
CA VAL A 47 5.50 0.98 0.33
C VAL A 47 5.29 -0.51 0.55
N ILE A 48 4.88 -1.21 -0.51
CA ILE A 48 4.75 -2.67 -0.53
C ILE A 48 5.82 -3.21 -1.48
N ASP A 49 6.79 -3.93 -0.91
CA ASP A 49 7.87 -4.56 -1.67
C ASP A 49 7.70 -6.07 -1.77
N ARG A 50 7.94 -6.58 -2.98
CA ARG A 50 7.82 -8.00 -3.34
C ARG A 50 9.14 -8.65 -3.70
N ASN A 51 10.28 -7.94 -3.62
CA ASN A 51 11.57 -8.45 -4.07
C ASN A 51 12.09 -9.72 -3.38
N TYR A 52 11.49 -10.17 -2.26
CA TYR A 52 12.05 -11.27 -1.45
C TYR A 52 11.06 -12.36 -0.98
N SER A 53 9.75 -12.10 -1.03
CA SER A 53 8.75 -13.11 -0.69
C SER A 53 7.45 -12.80 -1.41
N CYS A 54 7.05 -13.67 -2.34
CA CYS A 54 5.87 -13.55 -3.20
C CYS A 54 4.51 -13.53 -2.44
N LEU A 55 4.52 -13.40 -1.11
CA LEU A 55 3.40 -13.63 -0.21
C LEU A 55 3.01 -12.40 0.64
N GLN A 56 3.80 -11.33 0.62
CA GLN A 56 3.51 -10.15 1.45
C GLN A 56 2.30 -9.35 0.96
N ASP A 57 2.14 -9.23 -0.36
CA ASP A 57 0.99 -8.58 -0.97
C ASP A 57 -0.27 -9.41 -0.80
N GLU A 58 -0.16 -10.74 -0.88
CA GLU A 58 -1.28 -11.65 -0.64
C GLU A 58 -1.78 -11.57 0.80
N LEU A 59 -0.87 -11.65 1.79
CA LEU A 59 -1.23 -11.47 3.20
C LEU A 59 -1.79 -10.08 3.47
N PHE A 60 -1.19 -9.04 2.90
CA PHE A 60 -1.67 -7.68 3.09
C PHE A 60 -3.09 -7.50 2.55
N ILE A 61 -3.38 -8.03 1.37
CA ILE A 61 -4.72 -8.03 0.78
C ILE A 61 -5.69 -8.93 1.56
N GLU A 62 -5.24 -10.07 2.06
CA GLU A 62 -6.06 -10.93 2.93
C GLU A 62 -6.52 -10.19 4.19
N HIS A 63 -5.60 -9.49 4.86
CA HIS A 63 -5.88 -8.76 6.10
C HIS A 63 -6.68 -7.48 5.89
N PHE A 64 -6.38 -6.72 4.83
CA PHE A 64 -6.88 -5.35 4.68
C PHE A 64 -7.72 -5.11 3.44
N GLY A 65 -7.78 -6.04 2.49
CA GLY A 65 -8.38 -5.78 1.18
C GLY A 65 -9.83 -5.27 1.26
N LYS A 66 -10.60 -5.67 2.27
CA LYS A 66 -11.98 -5.19 2.49
C LYS A 66 -12.09 -4.01 3.45
N THR A 67 -11.06 -3.78 4.26
CA THR A 67 -11.07 -2.84 5.41
C THR A 67 -10.01 -1.75 5.26
N MET A 68 -9.41 -1.60 4.09
CA MET A 68 -8.24 -0.76 3.87
C MET A 68 -8.53 0.71 4.20
N SER A 69 -9.70 1.22 3.79
CA SER A 69 -10.15 2.58 4.11
C SER A 69 -10.41 2.81 5.61
N MET A 70 -10.78 1.76 6.35
CA MET A 70 -10.98 1.83 7.80
C MET A 70 -9.64 1.85 8.55
N ILE A 71 -8.68 1.03 8.11
CA ILE A 71 -7.37 0.92 8.76
C ILE A 71 -6.46 2.08 8.38
N PHE A 72 -6.49 2.51 7.11
CA PHE A 72 -5.62 3.57 6.57
C PHE A 72 -6.42 4.77 6.03
N PRO A 73 -7.26 5.43 6.85
CA PRO A 73 -8.16 6.48 6.41
C PRO A 73 -7.45 7.72 5.84
N LYS A 74 -6.16 7.93 6.15
CA LYS A 74 -5.35 9.08 5.70
C LYS A 74 -4.27 8.68 4.70
N LEU A 75 -4.38 7.51 4.08
CA LEU A 75 -3.42 7.07 3.09
C LEU A 75 -3.47 8.00 1.88
N GLU A 76 -2.33 8.61 1.56
CA GLU A 76 -2.17 9.58 0.47
C GLU A 76 -1.42 8.97 -0.73
N ARG A 77 -0.49 8.05 -0.44
CA ARG A 77 0.40 7.44 -1.44
C ARG A 77 0.58 5.94 -1.22
N ILE A 78 0.55 5.18 -2.31
CA ILE A 78 0.99 3.79 -2.36
C ILE A 78 2.16 3.67 -3.33
N SER A 79 3.16 2.89 -2.97
CA SER A 79 4.33 2.62 -3.79
C SER A 79 4.53 1.12 -3.88
N LEU A 80 4.46 0.62 -5.11
CA LEU A 80 4.52 -0.79 -5.46
C LEU A 80 5.83 -1.02 -6.20
N THR A 81 6.77 -1.73 -5.59
CA THR A 81 8.11 -1.87 -6.18
C THR A 81 8.21 -2.99 -7.20
N TYR A 82 7.52 -4.13 -7.01
CA TYR A 82 7.66 -5.28 -7.90
C TYR A 82 6.34 -6.06 -8.03
N TYR A 83 5.64 -5.95 -9.17
CA TYR A 83 4.29 -6.53 -9.33
C TYR A 83 4.03 -7.22 -10.67
N GLU A 84 3.37 -8.39 -10.58
CA GLU A 84 2.80 -9.11 -11.72
C GLU A 84 1.39 -8.60 -12.04
N HIS A 85 0.96 -8.74 -13.29
CA HIS A 85 -0.32 -8.22 -13.80
C HIS A 85 -1.53 -8.61 -12.94
N ASP A 86 -1.77 -9.90 -12.74
CA ASP A 86 -2.99 -10.39 -12.06
C ASP A 86 -3.05 -9.96 -10.58
N ARG A 87 -1.87 -9.80 -9.98
CA ARG A 87 -1.71 -9.39 -8.58
C ARG A 87 -1.93 -7.90 -8.43
N LEU A 88 -1.39 -7.10 -9.34
CA LEU A 88 -1.68 -5.67 -9.39
C LEU A 88 -3.18 -5.44 -9.60
N LEU A 89 -3.82 -6.20 -10.50
CA LEU A 89 -5.26 -6.09 -10.73
C LEU A 89 -6.06 -6.38 -9.45
N THR A 90 -5.72 -7.47 -8.75
CA THR A 90 -6.32 -7.83 -7.46
C THR A 90 -6.14 -6.73 -6.41
N PHE A 91 -4.94 -6.15 -6.34
CA PHE A 91 -4.61 -5.07 -5.43
C PHE A 91 -5.43 -3.81 -5.72
N LEU A 92 -5.48 -3.38 -6.99
CA LEU A 92 -6.24 -2.21 -7.42
C LEU A 92 -7.73 -2.34 -7.14
N ASN A 93 -8.30 -3.54 -7.30
CA ASN A 93 -9.69 -3.82 -6.97
C ASN A 93 -10.00 -3.73 -5.47
N ALA A 94 -8.99 -3.84 -4.60
CA ALA A 94 -9.13 -3.65 -3.15
C ALA A 94 -8.98 -2.17 -2.72
N LEU A 95 -8.63 -1.27 -3.64
CA LEU A 95 -8.54 0.15 -3.38
C LEU A 95 -9.92 0.78 -3.56
N HIS A 96 -10.75 0.71 -2.52
CA HIS A 96 -12.04 1.40 -2.44
C HIS A 96 -12.09 2.33 -1.24
N ASP A 97 -12.78 3.47 -1.41
CA ASP A 97 -13.09 4.42 -0.34
C ASP A 97 -11.87 5.03 0.38
N LEU A 98 -10.69 5.05 -0.26
CA LEU A 98 -9.47 5.70 0.25
C LEU A 98 -9.48 7.18 -0.13
N ASN A 99 -10.26 7.97 0.61
CA ASN A 99 -10.54 9.37 0.27
C ASN A 99 -9.28 10.26 0.10
N HIS A 100 -8.18 9.92 0.75
CA HIS A 100 -6.95 10.71 0.69
C HIS A 100 -5.96 10.21 -0.36
N LEU A 101 -6.19 9.02 -0.95
CA LEU A 101 -5.23 8.40 -1.85
C LEU A 101 -5.27 9.10 -3.22
N ILE A 102 -4.17 9.76 -3.54
CA ILE A 102 -4.01 10.56 -4.76
C ILE A 102 -2.93 10.01 -5.70
N GLU A 103 -2.05 9.14 -5.19
CA GLU A 103 -0.85 8.71 -5.90
C GLU A 103 -0.58 7.21 -5.76
N ILE A 104 -0.37 6.53 -6.89
CA ILE A 104 0.17 5.17 -6.95
C ILE A 104 1.47 5.21 -7.78
N ARG A 105 2.56 4.74 -7.19
CA ARG A 105 3.85 4.59 -7.87
C ARG A 105 4.09 3.12 -8.22
N LEU A 106 4.46 2.85 -9.46
CA LEU A 106 4.79 1.53 -9.98
C LEU A 106 6.24 1.55 -10.44
N TYR A 107 7.15 0.95 -9.67
CA TYR A 107 8.59 1.01 -10.01
C TYR A 107 8.98 -0.07 -11.01
N ASP A 108 8.69 -1.34 -10.72
CA ASP A 108 8.96 -2.45 -11.63
C ASP A 108 7.68 -3.28 -11.86
N LEU A 109 7.24 -3.29 -13.12
CA LEU A 109 6.15 -4.12 -13.62
C LEU A 109 6.75 -5.24 -14.47
N PHE A 110 6.32 -6.48 -14.24
CA PHE A 110 6.63 -7.56 -15.17
C PHE A 110 6.01 -7.30 -16.55
N ASP A 111 6.55 -7.94 -17.58
CA ASP A 111 6.03 -7.84 -18.94
C ASP A 111 4.52 -8.11 -19.00
N ILE A 112 3.77 -7.06 -19.35
CA ILE A 112 2.32 -7.14 -19.54
C ILE A 112 2.06 -7.47 -21.00
N GLN A 113 1.47 -8.65 -21.23
CA GLN A 113 0.98 -9.04 -22.55
C GLN A 113 0.01 -7.98 -23.09
N ILE A 114 0.10 -7.68 -24.40
CA ILE A 114 -0.63 -6.58 -25.04
C ILE A 114 -2.13 -6.60 -24.74
N TRP A 115 -2.75 -7.79 -24.74
CA TRP A 115 -4.18 -7.95 -24.50
C TRP A 115 -4.62 -7.64 -23.05
N HIS A 116 -3.68 -7.64 -22.10
CA HIS A 116 -3.94 -7.31 -20.69
C HIS A 116 -3.77 -5.81 -20.38
N GLN A 117 -3.05 -5.06 -21.22
CA GLN A 117 -2.73 -3.65 -20.97
C GLN A 117 -3.98 -2.77 -20.85
N ALA A 118 -4.97 -2.97 -21.72
CA ALA A 118 -6.21 -2.20 -21.70
C ALA A 118 -7.01 -2.42 -20.40
N THR A 119 -7.06 -3.65 -19.92
CA THR A 119 -7.74 -4.01 -18.67
C THR A 119 -7.01 -3.38 -17.49
N LEU A 120 -5.69 -3.51 -17.43
CA LEU A 120 -4.91 -2.92 -16.35
C LEU A 120 -5.05 -1.40 -16.30
N PHE A 121 -4.92 -0.72 -17.44
CA PHE A 121 -5.07 0.73 -17.52
C PHE A 121 -6.46 1.18 -17.04
N ARG A 122 -7.52 0.48 -17.46
CA ARG A 122 -8.88 0.77 -16.99
C ARG A 122 -8.99 0.60 -15.48
N SER A 123 -8.46 -0.48 -14.93
CA SER A 123 -8.47 -0.73 -13.49
C SER A 123 -7.66 0.30 -12.72
N LEU A 124 -6.52 0.76 -13.24
CA LEU A 124 -5.76 1.87 -12.66
C LEU A 124 -6.58 3.16 -12.64
N CYS A 125 -7.25 3.53 -13.74
CA CYS A 125 -8.09 4.72 -13.79
C CYS A 125 -9.35 4.62 -12.92
N GLN A 126 -9.82 3.40 -12.64
CA GLN A 126 -10.97 3.11 -11.78
C GLN A 126 -10.60 2.94 -10.32
N ALA A 127 -9.36 2.58 -10.03
CA ALA A 127 -8.87 2.34 -8.69
C ALA A 127 -9.17 3.55 -7.80
N ASN A 128 -9.68 3.27 -6.61
CA ASN A 128 -10.10 4.28 -5.64
C ASN A 128 -11.17 5.24 -6.17
N ASN A 129 -12.21 4.70 -6.82
CA ASN A 129 -13.39 5.46 -7.26
C ASN A 129 -13.03 6.66 -8.17
N HIS A 130 -12.06 6.50 -9.06
CA HIS A 130 -11.58 7.53 -10.00
C HIS A 130 -10.88 8.75 -9.37
N ARG A 131 -10.35 8.61 -8.15
CA ARG A 131 -9.74 9.72 -7.41
C ARG A 131 -8.24 9.86 -7.60
N LEU A 132 -7.60 8.88 -8.22
CA LEU A 132 -6.16 8.93 -8.47
C LEU A 132 -5.85 10.08 -9.43
N THR A 133 -4.99 10.99 -9.00
CA THR A 133 -4.59 12.15 -9.82
C THR A 133 -3.28 11.91 -10.53
N THR A 134 -2.45 10.98 -10.02
CA THR A 134 -1.10 10.73 -10.52
C THR A 134 -0.76 9.23 -10.47
N ILE A 135 -0.18 8.73 -11.56
CA ILE A 135 0.46 7.41 -11.66
C ILE A 135 1.88 7.66 -12.18
N LEU A 136 2.90 7.21 -11.43
CA LEU A 136 4.32 7.37 -11.76
C LEU A 136 5.00 6.01 -11.90
#